data_AF-A0A7K8GHQ9-F1
#
_entry.id   AF-A0A7K8GHQ9-F1
#
_cell.length_a   1.000
_cell.length_b   1.000
_cell.length_c   1.000
_cell.angle_alpha   90.00
_cell.angle_beta   90.00
_cell.angle_gamma   90.00
#
_symmetry.space_group_name_H-M   'P 1'
#
loop_
_entity.id
_entity.type
_entity.pdbx_description
1 polymer ?
#
loop_
_entity_poly.entity_id
_entity_poly.type
_entity_poly.pdbx_seq_one_letter_code
_entity_poly.pdbx_strand_id
1 'polypeptide(L)'
;ERVPAVLRRRWVLLLGPVALLAACLALRGTTRLDPADRSRLYRALELPPSRRINCSRIARGDQKAIEEAQLSNLEVANRKASPTPGVYLNMTRDCKAFKESRRYIEFPLSQEEEEFPIAYSMVVHYKIDMFERLLRSVYAPQNVYCVHVDGKSSPAFQEAVRAIAACFPNVFIASRLESVVYASWSRLQADLNCMQDLLESPVPWRYLINTCGTDFPIKTNAEIVRALQLLQGQNNVESERPTAAKRQRWEFHYEVGKTIFRTAQKKEPPPHSYPMFTGSAYIVVTRSFVQHIFEDPTAQKLLEWSKDAYSPDEHVWATLNRMPGVPGGTPYSNKFELTDMNALPRLVKWQFMEGDITKGAPYPPCTGRYQRAVCIYGVGDVPWMLRQHHLLANKFDPDMDDAAVQCLEQYLRHKALYGREL
;
A
#
# COMPACT_ATOMS: atom_id res chain seq x y z
N GLU A 1 -14.53 -75.55 -4.84
CA GLU A 1 -15.35 -74.39 -4.43
C GLU A 1 -14.90 -73.14 -5.17
N ARG A 2 -15.84 -72.26 -5.55
CA ARG A 2 -15.61 -70.97 -6.22
C ARG A 2 -15.23 -69.89 -5.19
N VAL A 3 -14.58 -68.80 -5.65
CA VAL A 3 -14.68 -67.36 -5.25
C VAL A 3 -13.30 -66.65 -5.35
N PRO A 4 -13.14 -65.41 -5.85
CA PRO A 4 -13.70 -64.80 -7.07
C PRO A 4 -12.67 -63.94 -7.87
N ALA A 5 -13.06 -63.56 -9.09
CA ALA A 5 -12.36 -62.59 -9.92
C ALA A 5 -12.60 -61.14 -9.45
N VAL A 6 -11.74 -60.57 -8.61
CA VAL A 6 -11.74 -59.12 -8.31
C VAL A 6 -10.30 -58.61 -8.17
N LEU A 7 -9.54 -58.53 -9.27
CA LEU A 7 -8.26 -57.79 -9.27
C LEU A 7 -7.83 -57.23 -10.62
N ARG A 8 -8.66 -57.30 -11.67
CA ARG A 8 -8.33 -56.77 -13.02
C ARG A 8 -9.09 -55.51 -13.46
N ARG A 9 -9.88 -54.87 -12.59
CA ARG A 9 -10.64 -53.65 -12.94
C ARG A 9 -10.20 -52.36 -12.25
N ARG A 10 -9.10 -52.34 -11.50
CA ARG A 10 -8.60 -51.11 -10.83
C ARG A 10 -7.53 -50.33 -11.59
N TRP A 11 -6.95 -50.90 -12.65
CA TRP A 11 -5.89 -50.23 -13.42
C TRP A 11 -6.38 -49.42 -14.62
N VAL A 12 -7.66 -49.55 -15.00
CA VAL A 12 -8.23 -48.85 -16.19
C VAL A 12 -8.92 -47.53 -15.80
N LEU A 13 -9.21 -47.30 -14.52
CA LEU A 13 -9.91 -46.07 -14.05
C LEU A 13 -8.97 -44.96 -13.54
N LEU A 14 -7.66 -45.20 -13.48
CA LEU A 14 -6.67 -44.19 -13.06
C LEU A 14 -5.90 -43.56 -14.23
N LEU A 15 -5.99 -44.13 -15.44
CA LEU A 15 -5.33 -43.57 -16.62
C LEU A 15 -6.08 -42.36 -17.20
N GLY A 16 -7.41 -42.32 -17.08
CA GLY A 16 -8.23 -41.20 -17.55
C GLY A 16 -7.97 -39.87 -16.81
N PRO A 17 -7.97 -39.84 -15.46
CA PRO A 17 -7.71 -38.62 -14.69
C PRO A 17 -6.26 -38.14 -14.80
N VAL A 18 -5.29 -39.06 -14.86
CA VAL A 18 -3.87 -38.72 -15.00
C VAL A 18 -3.55 -38.23 -16.42
N ALA A 19 -4.18 -38.80 -17.45
CA ALA A 19 -4.07 -38.29 -18.81
C ALA A 19 -4.76 -36.92 -18.99
N LEU A 20 -5.88 -36.66 -18.31
CA LEU A 20 -6.52 -35.35 -18.26
C LEU A 20 -5.69 -34.32 -17.48
N LEU A 21 -5.06 -34.70 -16.36
CA LEU A 21 -4.10 -33.84 -15.65
C LEU A 21 -2.85 -33.55 -16.49
N ALA A 22 -2.32 -34.55 -17.19
CA ALA A 22 -1.19 -34.37 -18.11
C ALA A 22 -1.56 -33.53 -19.33
N ALA A 23 -2.78 -33.67 -19.87
CA ALA A 23 -3.31 -32.82 -20.94
C ALA A 23 -3.60 -31.39 -20.45
N CYS A 24 -4.10 -31.20 -19.23
CA CYS A 24 -4.25 -29.89 -18.60
C CYS A 24 -2.90 -29.24 -18.25
N LEU A 25 -1.88 -30.03 -17.89
CA LEU A 25 -0.51 -29.55 -17.70
C LEU A 25 0.17 -29.22 -19.04
N ALA A 26 -0.15 -29.97 -20.12
CA ALA A 26 0.33 -29.69 -21.48
C ALA A 26 -0.38 -28.48 -22.13
N LEU A 27 -1.67 -28.26 -21.81
CA LEU A 27 -2.43 -27.06 -22.19
C LEU A 27 -2.11 -25.84 -21.31
N ARG A 28 -1.54 -26.05 -20.12
CA ARG A 28 -0.78 -25.05 -19.34
C ARG A 28 0.67 -24.91 -19.82
N GLY A 29 0.96 -25.38 -21.03
CA GLY A 29 2.09 -24.87 -21.78
C GLY A 29 1.90 -23.37 -21.90
N THR A 30 2.59 -22.61 -21.05
CA THR A 30 2.77 -21.18 -21.20
C THR A 30 3.23 -21.00 -22.64
N THR A 31 2.35 -20.52 -23.52
CA THR A 31 2.75 -20.01 -24.81
C THR A 31 3.66 -18.84 -24.47
N ARG A 32 4.96 -19.11 -24.35
CA ARG A 32 5.97 -18.08 -24.15
C ARG A 32 5.80 -17.16 -25.34
N LEU A 33 5.25 -15.97 -25.08
CA LEU A 33 5.12 -14.92 -26.08
C LEU A 33 6.46 -14.80 -26.81
N ASP A 34 6.40 -14.73 -28.14
CA ASP A 34 7.57 -14.41 -28.96
C ASP A 34 8.27 -13.19 -28.33
N PRO A 35 9.59 -13.22 -28.10
CA PRO A 35 10.34 -12.06 -27.64
C PRO A 35 10.01 -10.75 -28.37
N ALA A 36 9.70 -10.80 -29.67
CA ALA A 36 9.29 -9.64 -30.45
C ALA A 36 7.91 -9.10 -30.03
N ASP A 37 6.93 -9.98 -29.82
CA ASP A 37 5.60 -9.62 -29.36
C ASP A 37 5.61 -9.13 -27.91
N ARG A 38 6.43 -9.74 -27.06
CA ARG A 38 6.68 -9.25 -25.70
C ARG A 38 7.28 -7.85 -25.69
N SER A 39 8.25 -7.58 -26.58
CA SER A 39 8.83 -6.23 -26.72
C SER A 39 7.81 -5.20 -27.19
N ARG A 40 6.91 -5.55 -28.11
CA ARG A 40 5.82 -4.66 -28.56
C ARG A 40 4.83 -4.36 -27.44
N LEU A 41 4.41 -5.40 -26.71
CA LEU A 41 3.53 -5.27 -25.56
C LEU A 41 4.13 -4.36 -24.48
N TYR A 42 5.41 -4.55 -24.14
CA TYR A 42 6.07 -3.73 -23.12
C TYR A 42 6.17 -2.26 -23.52
N ARG A 43 6.49 -1.97 -24.79
CA ARG A 43 6.48 -0.59 -25.30
C ARG A 43 5.09 0.05 -25.23
N ALA A 44 4.03 -0.71 -25.48
CA ALA A 44 2.66 -0.21 -25.35
C ALA A 44 2.30 0.10 -23.88
N LEU A 45 2.92 -0.61 -22.93
CA LEU A 45 2.72 -0.46 -21.49
C LEU A 45 3.67 0.56 -20.82
N GLU A 46 4.71 1.05 -21.49
CA GLU A 46 5.55 2.12 -20.92
C GLU A 46 4.71 3.36 -20.61
N LEU A 47 5.11 4.20 -19.66
CA LEU A 47 4.42 5.47 -19.43
C LEU A 47 5.20 6.55 -20.19
N PRO A 48 4.59 7.23 -21.18
CA PRO A 48 5.31 8.19 -21.98
C PRO A 48 5.66 9.41 -21.11
N PRO A 49 6.81 10.04 -21.32
CA PRO A 49 7.11 11.28 -20.65
C PRO A 49 6.08 12.33 -21.08
N SER A 50 5.29 12.84 -20.15
CA SER A 50 4.34 13.92 -20.39
C SER A 50 5.02 15.28 -20.61
N ARG A 51 6.35 15.38 -20.39
CA ARG A 51 7.14 16.63 -20.32
C ARG A 51 8.55 16.45 -20.90
N ARG A 52 9.28 17.55 -21.07
CA ARG A 52 10.75 17.56 -21.28
C ARG A 52 11.53 17.19 -20.00
N ILE A 53 11.01 16.27 -19.19
CA ILE A 53 11.66 15.80 -17.96
C ILE A 53 12.35 14.49 -18.26
N ASN A 54 13.65 14.42 -17.97
CA ASN A 54 14.44 13.21 -18.17
C ASN A 54 14.50 12.41 -16.86
N CYS A 55 13.50 11.55 -16.64
CA CYS A 55 13.39 10.77 -15.41
C CYS A 55 14.53 9.75 -15.22
N SER A 56 15.16 9.25 -16.30
CA SER A 56 16.37 8.40 -16.19
C SER A 56 17.55 9.17 -15.58
N ARG A 57 17.78 10.43 -16.02
CA ARG A 57 18.83 11.28 -15.44
C ARG A 57 18.52 11.66 -13.99
N ILE A 58 17.26 11.99 -13.69
CA ILE A 58 16.81 12.32 -12.32
C ILE A 58 16.96 11.12 -11.39
N ALA A 59 16.53 9.92 -11.79
CA ALA A 59 16.66 8.71 -10.97
C ALA A 59 18.12 8.40 -10.62
N ARG A 60 19.06 8.76 -11.51
CA ARG A 60 20.52 8.64 -11.29
C ARG A 60 21.14 9.79 -10.48
N GLY A 61 20.36 10.78 -10.07
CA GLY A 61 20.85 11.92 -9.29
C GLY A 61 21.58 12.99 -10.13
N ASP A 62 21.29 13.09 -11.43
CA ASP A 62 21.82 14.15 -12.27
C ASP A 62 21.25 15.51 -11.84
N GLN A 63 22.11 16.32 -11.21
CA GLN A 63 21.73 17.60 -10.63
C GLN A 63 21.13 18.57 -11.66
N LYS A 64 21.66 18.60 -12.89
CA LYS A 64 21.16 19.47 -13.95
C LYS A 64 19.74 19.05 -14.38
N ALA A 65 19.48 17.74 -14.50
CA ALA A 65 18.15 17.25 -14.83
C ALA A 65 17.12 17.51 -13.71
N ILE A 66 17.55 17.49 -12.45
CA ILE A 66 16.72 17.82 -11.28
C ILE A 66 16.36 19.32 -11.32
N GLU A 67 17.34 20.20 -11.52
CA GLU A 67 17.13 21.65 -11.62
C GLU A 67 16.20 22.00 -12.80
N GLU A 68 16.41 21.39 -13.97
CA GLU A 68 15.54 21.54 -15.14
C GLU A 68 14.09 21.12 -14.83
N ALA A 69 13.89 20.04 -14.08
CA ALA A 69 12.56 19.57 -13.68
C ALA A 69 11.90 20.50 -12.65
N GLN A 70 12.66 21.00 -11.68
CA GLN A 70 12.17 21.98 -10.69
C GLN A 70 11.74 23.29 -11.37
N LEU A 71 12.52 23.79 -12.33
CA LEU A 71 12.16 24.97 -13.13
C LEU A 71 10.90 24.71 -13.96
N SER A 72 10.79 23.55 -14.60
CA SER A 72 9.60 23.17 -15.37
C SER A 72 8.34 23.10 -14.51
N ASN A 73 8.44 22.63 -13.26
CA ASN A 73 7.31 22.61 -12.32
C ASN A 73 6.80 24.03 -12.01
N LEU A 74 7.70 25.00 -11.82
CA LEU A 74 7.34 26.39 -11.55
C LEU A 74 6.61 27.04 -12.73
N GLU A 75 7.00 26.74 -13.96
CA GLU A 75 6.34 27.25 -15.17
C GLU A 75 4.92 26.69 -15.35
N VAL A 76 4.72 25.41 -15.00
CA VAL A 76 3.48 24.66 -15.23
C VAL A 76 2.45 24.87 -14.13
N ALA A 77 2.87 25.20 -12.90
CA ALA A 77 1.97 25.55 -11.79
C ALA A 77 0.95 26.64 -12.18
N ASN A 78 1.28 27.46 -13.19
CA ASN A 78 0.43 28.52 -13.72
C ASN A 78 -0.52 28.10 -14.87
N ARG A 79 -0.48 26.86 -15.36
CA ARG A 79 -1.09 26.50 -16.67
C ARG A 79 -1.98 25.26 -16.71
N LYS A 80 -1.87 24.28 -15.80
CA LYS A 80 -2.66 23.03 -15.92
C LYS A 80 -3.16 22.51 -14.59
N ALA A 81 -4.47 22.26 -14.51
CA ALA A 81 -5.11 21.62 -13.37
C ALA A 81 -5.04 20.08 -13.50
N SER A 82 -4.83 19.39 -12.38
CA SER A 82 -4.98 17.94 -12.25
C SER A 82 -6.35 17.49 -12.76
N PRO A 83 -6.48 16.30 -13.40
CA PRO A 83 -7.76 15.79 -13.87
C PRO A 83 -8.83 15.78 -12.77
N THR A 84 -10.01 16.29 -13.09
CA THR A 84 -11.13 16.38 -12.14
C THR A 84 -11.86 15.03 -12.04
N PRO A 85 -12.68 14.80 -10.99
CA PRO A 85 -13.51 13.60 -10.90
C PRO A 85 -14.39 13.36 -12.13
N GLY A 86 -14.93 14.43 -12.74
CA GLY A 86 -15.73 14.34 -13.96
C GLY A 86 -14.97 13.78 -15.17
N VAL A 87 -13.66 14.03 -15.26
CA VAL A 87 -12.80 13.43 -16.30
C VAL A 87 -12.76 11.92 -16.13
N TYR A 88 -12.50 11.44 -14.91
CA TYR A 88 -12.45 10.00 -14.62
C TYR A 88 -13.80 9.31 -14.81
N LEU A 89 -14.90 9.96 -14.43
CA LEU A 89 -16.27 9.46 -14.71
C LEU A 89 -16.51 9.27 -16.20
N ASN A 90 -16.04 10.20 -17.05
CA ASN A 90 -16.18 10.05 -18.49
C ASN A 90 -15.28 8.94 -19.06
N MET A 91 -14.02 8.85 -18.59
CA MET A 91 -13.07 7.85 -19.06
C MET A 91 -13.52 6.42 -18.72
N THR A 92 -14.09 6.21 -17.53
CA THR A 92 -14.50 4.89 -17.02
C THR A 92 -15.81 4.37 -17.61
N ARG A 93 -16.50 5.15 -18.46
CA ARG A 93 -17.67 4.66 -19.23
C ARG A 93 -17.32 3.48 -20.13
N ASP A 94 -16.09 3.45 -20.63
CA ASP A 94 -15.53 2.31 -21.34
C ASP A 94 -14.30 1.82 -20.55
N CYS A 95 -14.50 0.80 -19.72
CA CYS A 95 -13.44 0.26 -18.89
C CYS A 95 -12.28 -0.35 -19.70
N LYS A 96 -12.53 -0.85 -20.92
CA LYS A 96 -11.46 -1.36 -21.77
C LYS A 96 -10.60 -0.19 -22.26
N ALA A 97 -11.22 0.84 -22.81
CA ALA A 97 -10.53 2.04 -23.25
C ALA A 97 -9.83 2.77 -22.10
N PHE A 98 -10.43 2.80 -20.90
CA PHE A 98 -9.82 3.35 -19.70
C PHE A 98 -8.52 2.61 -19.35
N LYS A 99 -8.57 1.28 -19.23
CA LYS A 99 -7.39 0.47 -18.87
C LYS A 99 -6.29 0.55 -19.92
N GLU A 100 -6.64 0.52 -21.21
CA GLU A 100 -5.70 0.68 -22.32
C GLU A 100 -5.06 2.09 -22.32
N SER A 101 -5.86 3.15 -22.23
CA SER A 101 -5.37 4.52 -22.27
C SER A 101 -4.52 4.90 -21.05
N ARG A 102 -4.89 4.40 -19.86
CA ARG A 102 -4.12 4.57 -18.64
C ARG A 102 -2.95 3.60 -18.52
N ARG A 103 -2.86 2.61 -19.40
CA ARG A 103 -1.79 1.59 -19.48
C ARG A 103 -1.71 0.75 -18.20
N TYR A 104 -2.82 0.17 -17.78
CA TYR A 104 -2.84 -0.82 -16.70
C TYR A 104 -2.18 -2.12 -17.15
N ILE A 105 -1.50 -2.81 -16.22
CA ILE A 105 -0.93 -4.13 -16.47
C ILE A 105 -1.97 -5.16 -16.02
N GLU A 106 -2.61 -5.82 -16.98
CA GLU A 106 -3.74 -6.75 -16.74
C GLU A 106 -3.34 -8.23 -16.73
N PHE A 107 -2.04 -8.53 -16.65
CA PHE A 107 -1.51 -9.89 -16.56
C PHE A 107 -0.35 -9.93 -15.55
N PRO A 108 -0.13 -11.06 -14.84
CA PRO A 108 1.03 -11.22 -13.98
C PRO A 108 2.33 -11.09 -14.79
N LEU A 109 3.31 -10.31 -14.30
CA LEU A 109 4.60 -10.14 -14.98
C LEU A 109 5.56 -11.32 -14.72
N SER A 110 5.32 -12.10 -13.67
CA SER A 110 6.09 -13.30 -13.33
C SER A 110 5.26 -14.30 -12.52
N GLN A 111 5.67 -15.56 -12.55
CA GLN A 111 5.08 -16.62 -11.72
C GLN A 111 5.29 -16.35 -10.22
N GLU A 112 6.45 -15.79 -9.85
CA GLU A 112 6.77 -15.39 -8.46
C GLU A 112 5.72 -14.41 -7.92
N GLU A 113 5.33 -13.43 -8.74
CA GLU A 113 4.29 -12.45 -8.37
C GLU A 113 2.88 -13.05 -8.39
N GLU A 114 2.58 -13.94 -9.33
CA GLU A 114 1.27 -14.62 -9.42
C GLU A 114 0.98 -15.50 -8.20
N GLU A 115 2.00 -16.19 -7.69
CA GLU A 115 1.90 -17.12 -6.56
C GLU A 115 1.96 -16.43 -5.19
N PHE A 116 2.21 -15.12 -5.16
CA PHE A 116 2.27 -14.31 -3.93
C PHE A 116 1.31 -13.11 -3.97
N PRO A 117 -0.02 -13.32 -3.91
CA PRO A 117 -0.98 -12.22 -3.92
C PRO A 117 -0.87 -11.32 -2.69
N ILE A 118 -0.98 -10.01 -2.90
CA ILE A 118 -0.96 -8.97 -1.87
C ILE A 118 -2.35 -8.32 -1.79
N ALA A 119 -2.78 -8.02 -0.56
CA ALA A 119 -3.96 -7.21 -0.30
C ALA A 119 -3.58 -5.75 0.01
N TYR A 120 -4.36 -4.81 -0.52
CA TYR A 120 -4.22 -3.40 -0.21
C TYR A 120 -5.49 -2.84 0.45
N SER A 121 -5.31 -2.10 1.55
CA SER A 121 -6.36 -1.26 2.15
C SER A 121 -6.05 0.21 1.81
N MET A 122 -6.87 0.83 0.96
CA MET A 122 -6.60 2.17 0.42
C MET A 122 -7.59 3.18 0.99
N VAL A 123 -7.17 4.02 1.93
CA VAL A 123 -8.02 5.06 2.54
C VAL A 123 -7.83 6.40 1.82
N VAL A 124 -8.87 6.86 1.12
CA VAL A 124 -8.84 8.04 0.25
C VAL A 124 -9.97 9.02 0.56
N HIS A 125 -9.72 10.32 0.37
CA HIS A 125 -10.75 11.35 0.63
C HIS A 125 -10.79 12.51 -0.38
N TYR A 126 -9.80 12.64 -1.27
CA TYR A 126 -9.69 13.70 -2.27
C TYR A 126 -8.59 13.34 -3.30
N LYS A 127 -8.36 14.22 -4.29
CA LYS A 127 -7.34 14.08 -5.35
C LYS A 127 -7.46 12.79 -6.15
N ILE A 128 -8.49 12.74 -6.99
CA ILE A 128 -8.83 11.55 -7.79
C ILE A 128 -7.67 11.09 -8.69
N ASP A 129 -6.90 12.04 -9.23
CA ASP A 129 -5.74 11.72 -10.06
C ASP A 129 -4.63 11.01 -9.27
N MET A 130 -4.39 11.45 -8.03
CA MET A 130 -3.42 10.78 -7.16
C MET A 130 -3.87 9.38 -6.77
N PHE A 131 -5.17 9.19 -6.48
CA PHE A 131 -5.72 7.86 -6.23
C PHE A 131 -5.53 6.94 -7.44
N GLU A 132 -5.89 7.39 -8.64
CA GLU A 132 -5.76 6.56 -9.85
C GLU A 132 -4.30 6.22 -10.15
N ARG A 133 -3.39 7.17 -9.99
CA ARG A 133 -1.95 6.95 -10.23
C ARG A 133 -1.33 6.00 -9.22
N LEU A 134 -1.73 6.11 -7.96
CA LEU A 134 -1.36 5.15 -6.92
C LEU A 134 -1.88 3.76 -7.30
N LEU A 135 -3.18 3.62 -7.57
CA LEU A 135 -3.79 2.35 -7.95
C LEU A 135 -3.06 1.72 -9.15
N ARG A 136 -2.87 2.47 -10.24
CA ARG A 136 -2.14 2.02 -11.43
C ARG A 136 -0.73 1.53 -11.13
N SER A 137 -0.05 2.15 -10.17
CA SER A 137 1.34 1.86 -9.86
C SER A 137 1.51 0.65 -8.97
N VAL A 138 0.48 0.28 -8.20
CA VAL A 138 0.46 -0.93 -7.37
C VAL A 138 -0.41 -2.06 -7.94
N TYR A 139 -1.20 -1.80 -8.99
CA TYR A 139 -2.14 -2.74 -9.58
C TYR A 139 -1.43 -3.95 -10.22
N ALA A 140 -1.84 -5.14 -9.81
CA ALA A 140 -1.55 -6.40 -10.46
C ALA A 140 -2.82 -7.28 -10.40
N PRO A 141 -3.14 -8.05 -11.45
CA PRO A 141 -4.41 -8.78 -11.54
C PRO A 141 -4.58 -9.88 -10.49
N GLN A 142 -3.48 -10.42 -9.95
CA GLN A 142 -3.52 -11.45 -8.92
C GLN A 142 -3.73 -10.87 -7.50
N ASN A 143 -3.45 -9.59 -7.28
CA ASN A 143 -3.60 -8.92 -6.00
C ASN A 143 -5.08 -8.56 -5.73
N VAL A 144 -5.39 -8.01 -4.56
CA VAL A 144 -6.73 -7.51 -4.22
C VAL A 144 -6.68 -6.15 -3.53
N TYR A 145 -7.63 -5.28 -3.84
CA TYR A 145 -7.62 -3.88 -3.41
C TYR A 145 -8.98 -3.50 -2.83
N CYS A 146 -9.01 -3.20 -1.54
CA CYS A 146 -10.15 -2.55 -0.92
C CYS A 146 -9.91 -1.04 -0.85
N VAL A 147 -10.89 -0.26 -1.30
CA VAL A 147 -10.83 1.20 -1.27
C VAL A 147 -11.88 1.73 -0.29
N HIS A 148 -11.41 2.34 0.79
CA HIS A 148 -12.26 3.10 1.71
C HIS A 148 -12.28 4.56 1.26
N VAL A 149 -13.47 5.05 0.94
CA VAL A 149 -13.70 6.46 0.58
C VAL A 149 -14.35 7.17 1.77
N ASP A 150 -13.73 8.25 2.24
CA ASP A 150 -14.27 9.04 3.36
C ASP A 150 -15.70 9.52 3.05
N GLY A 151 -16.63 9.29 3.98
CA GLY A 151 -18.02 9.71 3.85
C GLY A 151 -18.21 11.22 3.67
N LYS A 152 -17.22 12.02 4.06
CA LYS A 152 -17.20 13.48 3.89
C LYS A 152 -16.67 13.95 2.54
N SER A 153 -16.14 13.06 1.72
CA SER A 153 -15.68 13.41 0.37
C SER A 153 -16.84 13.89 -0.50
N SER A 154 -16.55 14.75 -1.48
CA SER A 154 -17.57 15.25 -2.39
C SER A 154 -18.25 14.10 -3.16
N PRO A 155 -19.56 14.21 -3.48
CA PRO A 155 -20.26 13.17 -4.23
C PRO A 155 -19.55 12.78 -5.53
N ALA A 156 -19.05 13.78 -6.28
CA ALA A 156 -18.31 13.57 -7.51
C ALA A 156 -17.01 12.76 -7.31
N PHE A 157 -16.29 12.99 -6.20
CA PHE A 157 -15.11 12.19 -5.88
C PHE A 157 -15.49 10.74 -5.55
N GLN A 158 -16.50 10.55 -4.70
CA GLN A 158 -16.95 9.20 -4.35
C GLN A 158 -17.42 8.41 -5.59
N GLU A 159 -18.17 9.05 -6.47
CA GLU A 159 -18.64 8.45 -7.72
C GLU A 159 -17.48 8.09 -8.65
N ALA A 160 -16.49 8.97 -8.80
CA ALA A 160 -15.32 8.71 -9.63
C ALA A 160 -14.48 7.54 -9.09
N VAL A 161 -14.30 7.43 -7.77
CA VAL A 161 -13.60 6.29 -7.16
C VAL A 161 -14.37 4.98 -7.40
N ARG A 162 -15.71 4.99 -7.24
CA ARG A 162 -16.56 3.83 -7.56
C ARG A 162 -16.44 3.41 -9.02
N ALA A 163 -16.46 4.38 -9.94
CA ALA A 163 -16.37 4.11 -11.37
C ALA A 163 -14.99 3.54 -11.78
N ILE A 164 -13.90 4.04 -11.19
CA ILE A 164 -12.55 3.46 -11.38
C ILE A 164 -12.49 2.03 -10.85
N ALA A 165 -12.96 1.80 -9.61
CA ALA A 165 -12.95 0.48 -8.99
C ALA A 165 -13.74 -0.55 -9.82
N ALA A 166 -14.91 -0.17 -10.33
CA ALA A 166 -15.77 -1.02 -11.14
C ALA A 166 -15.13 -1.52 -12.46
N CYS A 167 -14.04 -0.89 -12.92
CA CYS A 167 -13.31 -1.35 -14.10
C CYS A 167 -12.38 -2.55 -13.86
N PHE A 168 -12.22 -2.97 -12.60
CA PHE A 168 -11.34 -4.08 -12.22
C PHE A 168 -12.08 -5.10 -11.37
N PRO A 169 -11.90 -6.41 -11.62
CA PRO A 169 -12.60 -7.46 -10.87
C PRO A 169 -12.08 -7.64 -9.44
N ASN A 170 -10.87 -7.17 -9.16
CA ASN A 170 -10.15 -7.33 -7.89
C ASN A 170 -9.97 -5.99 -7.13
N VAL A 171 -10.66 -4.93 -7.55
CA VAL A 171 -10.72 -3.64 -6.85
C VAL A 171 -12.17 -3.40 -6.43
N PHE A 172 -12.42 -3.17 -5.15
CA PHE A 172 -13.77 -2.93 -4.64
C PHE A 172 -13.79 -1.83 -3.59
N ILE A 173 -14.98 -1.27 -3.38
CA ILE A 173 -15.21 -0.26 -2.34
C ILE A 173 -15.57 -0.98 -1.04
N ALA A 174 -15.00 -0.52 0.08
CA ALA A 174 -15.32 -1.05 1.39
C ALA A 174 -16.84 -1.05 1.63
N SER A 175 -17.35 -2.15 2.20
CA SER A 175 -18.77 -2.35 2.52
C SER A 175 -19.28 -1.33 3.54
N ARG A 176 -18.38 -0.82 4.39
CA ARG A 176 -18.65 0.19 5.42
C ARG A 176 -17.71 1.39 5.25
N LEU A 177 -18.29 2.56 5.03
CA LEU A 177 -17.58 3.82 4.88
C LEU A 177 -17.70 4.67 6.15
N GLU A 178 -16.59 5.27 6.56
CA GLU A 178 -16.48 6.08 7.78
C GLU A 178 -16.35 7.55 7.41
N SER A 179 -16.89 8.43 8.25
CA SER A 179 -16.58 9.87 8.19
C SER A 179 -15.33 10.15 9.01
N VAL A 180 -14.16 10.17 8.38
CA VAL A 180 -12.88 10.10 9.09
C VAL A 180 -12.51 11.44 9.74
N VAL A 181 -12.55 11.52 11.06
CA VAL A 181 -12.04 12.68 11.82
C VAL A 181 -10.56 12.48 12.16
N TYR A 182 -9.75 13.49 11.87
CA TYR A 182 -8.30 13.46 12.14
C TYR A 182 -8.01 13.11 13.60
N ALA A 183 -7.02 12.22 13.81
CA ALA A 183 -6.59 11.71 15.11
C ALA A 183 -7.67 10.98 15.93
N SER A 184 -8.80 10.60 15.32
CA SER A 184 -9.84 9.79 15.99
C SER A 184 -9.79 8.33 15.54
N TRP A 185 -10.52 7.48 16.28
CA TRP A 185 -10.74 6.07 15.94
C TRP A 185 -11.20 5.82 14.52
N SER A 186 -12.01 6.71 13.94
CA SER A 186 -12.55 6.54 12.58
C SER A 186 -11.47 6.32 11.50
N ARG A 187 -10.25 6.85 11.69
CA ARG A 187 -9.13 6.58 10.78
C ARG A 187 -8.73 5.11 10.84
N LEU A 188 -8.63 4.53 12.04
CA LEU A 188 -8.29 3.12 12.23
C LEU A 188 -9.46 2.23 11.77
N GLN A 189 -10.70 2.62 12.08
CA GLN A 189 -11.91 1.90 11.66
C GLN A 189 -12.01 1.78 10.14
N ALA A 190 -11.58 2.79 9.38
CA ALA A 190 -11.53 2.72 7.92
C ALA A 190 -10.66 1.55 7.41
N ASP A 191 -9.49 1.32 8.03
CA ASP A 191 -8.65 0.16 7.71
C ASP A 191 -9.27 -1.15 8.18
N LEU A 192 -9.88 -1.19 9.38
CA LEU A 192 -10.59 -2.38 9.87
C LEU A 192 -11.73 -2.80 8.95
N ASN A 193 -12.50 -1.85 8.42
CA ASN A 193 -13.59 -2.15 7.48
C ASN A 193 -13.04 -2.82 6.22
N CYS A 194 -11.94 -2.29 5.65
CA CYS A 194 -11.30 -2.92 4.50
C CYS A 194 -10.68 -4.28 4.84
N MET A 195 -10.04 -4.41 6.01
CA MET A 195 -9.48 -5.69 6.49
C MET A 195 -10.54 -6.78 6.57
N GLN A 196 -11.73 -6.45 7.07
CA GLN A 196 -12.86 -7.38 7.16
C GLN A 196 -13.30 -7.83 5.77
N ASP A 197 -13.55 -6.91 4.84
CA ASP A 197 -13.98 -7.27 3.48
C ASP A 197 -12.88 -8.05 2.72
N LEU A 198 -11.60 -7.73 2.96
CA LEU A 198 -10.47 -8.44 2.35
C LEU A 198 -10.37 -9.89 2.82
N LEU A 199 -10.76 -10.21 4.06
CA LEU A 199 -10.81 -11.59 4.54
C LEU A 199 -11.85 -12.44 3.80
N GLU A 200 -12.93 -11.80 3.33
CA GLU A 200 -14.01 -12.43 2.54
C GLU A 200 -13.64 -12.62 1.06
N SER A 201 -12.57 -11.97 0.59
CA SER A 201 -12.10 -12.11 -0.78
C SER A 201 -11.70 -13.55 -1.11
N PRO A 202 -12.03 -14.08 -2.30
CA PRO A 202 -11.57 -15.39 -2.75
C PRO A 202 -10.07 -15.42 -3.08
N VAL A 203 -9.42 -14.26 -3.18
CA VAL A 203 -7.98 -14.16 -3.44
C VAL A 203 -7.21 -14.63 -2.20
N PRO A 204 -6.34 -15.66 -2.29
CA PRO A 204 -5.59 -16.17 -1.15
C PRO A 204 -4.36 -15.31 -0.85
N TRP A 205 -4.59 -14.03 -0.54
CA TRP A 205 -3.54 -13.06 -0.29
C TRP A 205 -2.73 -13.39 0.97
N ARG A 206 -1.44 -13.02 0.96
CA ARG A 206 -0.46 -13.38 1.98
C ARG A 206 -0.26 -12.28 3.01
N TYR A 207 -0.15 -11.05 2.52
CA TYR A 207 0.11 -9.85 3.30
C TYR A 207 -0.86 -8.74 2.91
N LEU A 208 -1.19 -7.91 3.90
CA LEU A 208 -1.90 -6.66 3.72
C LEU A 208 -0.94 -5.49 3.88
N ILE A 209 -1.03 -4.54 2.97
CA ILE A 209 -0.36 -3.23 3.03
C ILE A 209 -1.44 -2.15 2.99
N ASN A 210 -1.52 -1.31 4.02
CA ASN A 210 -2.44 -0.18 3.97
C ASN A 210 -1.78 1.07 3.37
N THR A 211 -2.58 1.92 2.73
CA THR A 211 -2.15 3.17 2.09
C THR A 211 -3.15 4.29 2.35
N CYS A 212 -2.70 5.52 2.24
CA CYS A 212 -3.52 6.71 2.13
C CYS A 212 -3.42 7.33 0.73
N GLY A 213 -4.34 8.25 0.40
CA GLY A 213 -4.39 8.91 -0.92
C GLY A 213 -3.21 9.81 -1.31
N THR A 214 -2.17 9.92 -0.49
CA THR A 214 -0.94 10.71 -0.77
C THR A 214 0.32 9.84 -0.75
N ASP A 215 0.15 8.53 -0.71
CA ASP A 215 1.23 7.56 -0.79
C ASP A 215 1.62 7.24 -2.23
N PHE A 216 2.86 6.80 -2.41
CA PHE A 216 3.31 6.26 -3.69
C PHE A 216 4.33 5.14 -3.51
N PRO A 217 4.31 4.08 -4.34
CA PRO A 217 5.33 3.04 -4.28
C PRO A 217 6.70 3.56 -4.67
N ILE A 218 7.73 2.94 -4.08
CA ILE A 218 9.15 3.14 -4.43
C ILE A 218 9.84 1.80 -4.74
N LYS A 219 9.03 0.76 -4.93
CA LYS A 219 9.39 -0.62 -5.29
C LYS A 219 8.37 -1.13 -6.30
N THR A 220 8.81 -1.97 -7.22
CA THR A 220 7.92 -2.71 -8.12
C THR A 220 7.16 -3.80 -7.35
N ASN A 221 6.07 -4.33 -7.92
CA ASN A 221 5.34 -5.43 -7.28
C ASN A 221 6.25 -6.65 -7.02
N ALA A 222 7.12 -7.03 -7.96
CA ALA A 222 8.13 -8.07 -7.75
C ALA A 222 9.09 -7.78 -6.58
N GLU A 223 9.55 -6.54 -6.43
CA GLU A 223 10.41 -6.15 -5.30
C GLU A 223 9.65 -6.18 -3.97
N ILE A 224 8.37 -5.77 -3.96
CA ILE A 224 7.50 -5.88 -2.78
C ILE A 224 7.31 -7.36 -2.41
N VAL A 225 6.95 -8.21 -3.38
CA VAL A 225 6.80 -9.67 -3.16
C VAL A 225 8.05 -10.27 -2.52
N ARG A 226 9.24 -9.97 -3.05
CA ARG A 226 10.51 -10.47 -2.50
C ARG A 226 10.77 -9.96 -1.10
N ALA A 227 10.55 -8.67 -0.84
CA ALA A 227 10.70 -8.10 0.50
C ALA A 227 9.77 -8.78 1.52
N LEU A 228 8.53 -9.08 1.12
CA LEU A 228 7.55 -9.77 1.97
C LEU A 228 7.87 -11.26 2.17
N GLN A 229 8.38 -11.95 1.16
CA GLN A 229 8.85 -13.33 1.29
C GLN A 229 9.99 -13.44 2.32
N LEU A 230 10.89 -12.45 2.37
CA LEU A 230 11.98 -12.39 3.35
C LEU A 230 11.49 -12.22 4.81
N LEU A 231 10.25 -11.76 5.02
CA LEU A 231 9.66 -11.69 6.36
C LEU A 231 9.25 -13.05 6.91
N GLN A 232 9.18 -14.10 6.08
CA GLN A 232 8.91 -15.48 6.50
C GLN A 232 7.67 -15.62 7.42
N GLY A 233 6.59 -14.88 7.13
CA GLY A 233 5.36 -14.90 7.92
C GLY A 233 5.37 -14.00 9.15
N GLN A 234 6.40 -13.18 9.34
CA GLN A 234 6.40 -12.10 10.34
C GLN A 234 5.74 -10.84 9.77
N ASN A 235 5.14 -10.05 10.65
CA ASN A 235 4.67 -8.71 10.32
C ASN A 235 5.85 -7.73 10.34
N ASN A 236 5.70 -6.59 9.68
CA ASN A 236 6.65 -5.49 9.77
C ASN A 236 5.89 -4.19 10.09
N VAL A 237 6.02 -3.74 11.34
CA VAL A 237 5.26 -2.62 11.92
C VAL A 237 6.22 -1.82 12.80
N GLU A 238 6.30 -0.51 12.55
CA GLU A 238 6.99 0.43 13.44
C GLU A 238 6.45 0.24 14.87
N SER A 239 7.35 -0.06 15.81
CA SER A 239 6.97 -0.33 17.19
C SER A 239 8.12 -0.01 18.13
N GLU A 240 7.97 1.09 18.84
CA GLU A 240 8.94 1.64 19.78
C GLU A 240 8.30 1.89 21.14
N ARG A 241 9.13 1.98 22.19
CA ARG A 241 8.65 2.42 23.49
C ARG A 241 8.06 3.83 23.41
N PRO A 242 6.93 4.06 24.10
CA PRO A 242 6.28 5.35 24.07
C PRO A 242 7.05 6.38 24.90
N THR A 243 7.26 7.56 24.31
CA THR A 243 7.72 8.74 25.07
C THR A 243 6.65 9.17 26.07
N ALA A 244 7.05 9.91 27.11
CA ALA A 244 6.09 10.45 28.09
C ALA A 244 4.99 11.30 27.43
N ALA A 245 5.34 12.08 26.40
CA ALA A 245 4.38 12.86 25.64
C ALA A 245 3.38 11.98 24.84
N LYS A 246 3.85 10.91 24.20
CA LYS A 246 2.96 10.00 23.46
C LYS A 246 2.02 9.22 24.40
N ARG A 247 2.44 8.88 25.62
CA ARG A 247 1.57 8.18 26.59
C ARG A 247 0.28 8.92 26.94
N GLN A 248 0.32 10.25 26.96
CA GLN A 248 -0.86 11.08 27.26
C GLN A 248 -2.02 10.82 26.28
N ARG A 249 -1.74 10.27 25.10
CA ARG A 249 -2.75 9.99 24.07
C ARG A 249 -3.74 8.89 24.44
N TRP A 250 -3.39 8.00 25.37
CA TRP A 250 -4.26 6.91 25.83
C TRP A 250 -4.39 6.84 27.36
N GLU A 251 -3.77 7.77 28.09
CA GLU A 251 -3.98 7.91 29.55
C GLU A 251 -5.30 8.64 29.89
N PHE A 252 -5.89 9.36 28.93
CA PHE A 252 -7.12 10.15 29.09
C PHE A 252 -8.15 9.81 28.03
N HIS A 253 -9.42 9.99 28.35
CA HIS A 253 -10.50 9.89 27.38
C HIS A 253 -10.50 11.11 26.46
N TYR A 254 -10.80 10.88 25.18
CA TYR A 254 -10.94 11.91 24.16
C TYR A 254 -12.33 11.84 23.53
N GLU A 255 -12.96 13.00 23.37
CA GLU A 255 -14.27 13.12 22.74
C GLU A 255 -14.13 13.65 21.31
N VAL A 256 -14.97 13.13 20.41
CA VAL A 256 -14.95 13.44 18.98
C VAL A 256 -16.08 14.38 18.63
N GLY A 257 -15.75 15.63 18.34
CA GLY A 257 -16.64 16.59 17.68
C GLY A 257 -16.22 16.81 16.22
N LYS A 258 -16.24 18.08 15.75
CA LYS A 258 -15.58 18.47 14.48
C LYS A 258 -14.07 18.22 14.54
N THR A 259 -13.51 18.35 15.73
CA THR A 259 -12.14 18.00 16.09
C THR A 259 -12.17 17.14 17.34
N ILE A 260 -11.09 16.42 17.60
CA ILE A 260 -10.93 15.62 18.82
C ILE A 260 -10.33 16.48 19.95
N PHE A 261 -10.82 16.32 21.18
CA PHE A 261 -10.31 17.04 22.35
C PHE A 261 -10.16 16.12 23.56
N ARG A 262 -9.14 16.40 24.39
CA ARG A 262 -8.85 15.63 25.60
C ARG A 262 -9.82 16.03 26.71
N THR A 263 -10.40 15.05 27.40
CA THR A 263 -11.20 15.28 28.61
C THR A 263 -10.30 15.29 29.86
N ALA A 264 -10.88 15.59 31.03
CA ALA A 264 -10.19 15.45 32.32
C ALA A 264 -10.21 14.01 32.86
N GLN A 265 -10.98 13.11 32.25
CA GLN A 265 -11.17 11.75 32.73
C GLN A 265 -9.98 10.89 32.34
N LYS A 266 -9.36 10.23 33.33
CA LYS A 266 -8.33 9.22 33.09
C LYS A 266 -8.96 7.91 32.63
N LYS A 267 -8.29 7.23 31.70
CA LYS A 267 -8.66 5.89 31.27
C LYS A 267 -8.17 4.84 32.25
N GLU A 268 -8.90 3.74 32.35
CA GLU A 268 -8.40 2.52 32.98
C GLU A 268 -7.17 1.99 32.23
N PRO A 269 -6.27 1.23 32.89
CA PRO A 269 -5.14 0.59 32.22
C PRO A 269 -5.57 -0.26 31.02
N PRO A 270 -4.68 -0.46 30.03
CA PRO A 270 -4.99 -1.31 28.88
C PRO A 270 -5.33 -2.74 29.32
N PRO A 271 -6.16 -3.46 28.56
CA PRO A 271 -6.58 -4.82 28.89
C PRO A 271 -5.40 -5.73 29.23
N HIS A 272 -5.51 -6.48 30.32
CA HIS A 272 -4.46 -7.37 30.85
C HIS A 272 -3.13 -6.67 31.21
N SER A 273 -3.11 -5.33 31.29
CA SER A 273 -1.92 -4.53 31.61
C SER A 273 -0.74 -4.78 30.67
N TYR A 274 -1.00 -5.09 29.40
CA TYR A 274 0.05 -5.21 28.40
C TYR A 274 0.81 -3.90 28.21
N PRO A 275 2.13 -3.94 27.97
CA PRO A 275 2.89 -2.76 27.59
C PRO A 275 2.35 -2.16 26.27
N MET A 276 2.14 -0.85 26.27
CA MET A 276 1.78 -0.10 25.06
C MET A 276 3.03 0.27 24.26
N PHE A 277 2.92 0.25 22.94
CA PHE A 277 3.95 0.66 21.99
C PHE A 277 3.42 1.74 21.06
N THR A 278 4.31 2.56 20.50
CA THR A 278 3.97 3.56 19.49
C THR A 278 4.61 3.24 18.16
N GLY A 279 3.94 3.61 17.09
CA GLY A 279 4.45 3.54 15.73
C GLY A 279 3.68 4.47 14.82
N SER A 280 3.43 4.03 13.60
CA SER A 280 2.64 4.76 12.60
C SER A 280 1.35 4.02 12.24
N ALA A 281 0.47 4.75 11.54
CA ALA A 281 -0.74 4.20 10.96
C ALA A 281 -0.48 3.18 9.82
N TYR A 282 0.77 3.05 9.34
CA TYR A 282 1.10 2.28 8.15
C TYR A 282 1.77 0.96 8.50
N ILE A 283 1.24 -0.13 7.98
CA ILE A 283 1.61 -1.49 8.39
C ILE A 283 1.77 -2.43 7.21
N VAL A 284 2.58 -3.46 7.43
CA VAL A 284 2.69 -4.65 6.61
C VAL A 284 2.41 -5.84 7.52
N VAL A 285 1.27 -6.51 7.34
CA VAL A 285 0.82 -7.57 8.25
C VAL A 285 0.34 -8.79 7.48
N THR A 286 0.46 -9.97 8.08
CA THR A 286 0.02 -11.23 7.49
C THR A 286 -1.51 -11.35 7.47
N ARG A 287 -2.04 -12.17 6.56
CA ARG A 287 -3.48 -12.54 6.59
C ARG A 287 -3.92 -13.13 7.93
N SER A 288 -3.07 -13.93 8.56
CA SER A 288 -3.32 -14.50 9.89
C SER A 288 -3.37 -13.44 10.99
N PHE A 289 -2.55 -12.39 10.90
CA PHE A 289 -2.67 -11.25 11.82
C PHE A 289 -4.03 -10.58 11.66
N VAL A 290 -4.44 -10.30 10.42
CA VAL A 290 -5.73 -9.66 10.13
C VAL A 290 -6.90 -10.52 10.60
N GLN A 291 -6.85 -11.84 10.41
CA GLN A 291 -7.87 -12.73 10.95
C GLN A 291 -7.91 -12.70 12.49
N HIS A 292 -6.73 -12.76 13.13
CA HIS A 292 -6.60 -12.74 14.59
C HIS A 292 -7.23 -11.50 15.23
N ILE A 293 -7.12 -10.30 14.63
CA ILE A 293 -7.69 -9.08 15.25
C ILE A 293 -9.22 -9.16 15.40
N PHE A 294 -9.90 -9.95 14.56
CA PHE A 294 -11.36 -10.11 14.58
C PHE A 294 -11.82 -11.36 15.35
N GLU A 295 -10.94 -12.30 15.63
CA GLU A 295 -11.29 -13.56 16.32
C GLU A 295 -10.84 -13.59 17.77
N ASP A 296 -9.72 -12.94 18.10
CA ASP A 296 -9.14 -12.99 19.45
C ASP A 296 -9.84 -12.00 20.40
N PRO A 297 -10.41 -12.46 21.53
CA PRO A 297 -11.10 -11.59 22.48
C PRO A 297 -10.20 -10.53 23.12
N THR A 298 -8.90 -10.78 23.22
CA THR A 298 -7.92 -9.85 23.82
C THR A 298 -7.63 -8.72 22.84
N ALA A 299 -7.42 -9.04 21.56
CA ALA A 299 -7.26 -8.06 20.50
C ALA A 299 -8.52 -7.17 20.39
N GLN A 300 -9.71 -7.77 20.37
CA GLN A 300 -10.97 -7.03 20.34
C GLN A 300 -11.15 -6.10 21.56
N LYS A 301 -10.79 -6.55 22.76
CA LYS A 301 -10.82 -5.70 23.97
C LYS A 301 -9.87 -4.51 23.86
N LEU A 302 -8.67 -4.69 23.29
CA LEU A 302 -7.73 -3.59 23.08
C LEU A 302 -8.29 -2.59 22.06
N LEU A 303 -8.84 -3.08 20.95
CA LEU A 303 -9.50 -2.24 19.94
C LEU A 303 -10.63 -1.41 20.57
N GLU A 304 -11.52 -2.04 21.35
CA GLU A 304 -12.61 -1.35 22.04
C GLU A 304 -12.08 -0.29 23.02
N TRP A 305 -11.10 -0.66 23.84
CA TRP A 305 -10.48 0.23 24.80
C TRP A 305 -9.80 1.44 24.14
N SER A 306 -9.33 1.31 22.89
CA SER A 306 -8.64 2.39 22.16
C SER A 306 -9.57 3.36 21.41
N LYS A 307 -10.89 3.14 21.39
CA LYS A 307 -11.84 3.96 20.60
C LYS A 307 -11.89 5.43 20.97
N ASP A 308 -11.65 5.75 22.24
CA ASP A 308 -11.66 7.09 22.80
C ASP A 308 -10.24 7.58 23.15
N ALA A 309 -9.21 7.02 22.51
CA ALA A 309 -7.84 7.51 22.57
C ALA A 309 -7.55 8.51 21.44
N TYR A 310 -6.48 9.29 21.58
CA TYR A 310 -5.99 10.20 20.54
C TYR A 310 -4.99 9.53 19.61
N SER A 311 -5.19 9.65 18.31
CA SER A 311 -4.40 8.96 17.27
C SER A 311 -4.18 7.48 17.59
N PRO A 312 -5.27 6.68 17.75
CA PRO A 312 -5.15 5.24 18.03
C PRO A 312 -4.40 4.47 16.94
N ASP A 313 -4.45 4.95 15.71
CA ASP A 313 -3.67 4.44 14.57
C ASP A 313 -2.15 4.49 14.80
N GLU A 314 -1.64 5.37 15.65
CA GLU A 314 -0.20 5.48 15.97
C GLU A 314 0.25 4.62 17.19
N HIS A 315 -0.63 3.78 17.75
CA HIS A 315 -0.24 2.89 18.86
C HIS A 315 -0.95 1.54 18.90
N VAL A 316 -2.15 1.41 18.34
CA VAL A 316 -2.91 0.14 18.35
C VAL A 316 -2.17 -0.93 17.53
N TRP A 317 -1.74 -0.61 16.31
CA TRP A 317 -1.02 -1.58 15.47
C TRP A 317 0.32 -2.00 16.08
N ALA A 318 1.08 -1.01 16.55
CA ALA A 318 2.34 -1.24 17.24
C ALA A 318 2.14 -2.11 18.48
N THR A 319 1.08 -1.89 19.25
CA THR A 319 0.80 -2.67 20.47
C THR A 319 0.31 -4.08 20.14
N LEU A 320 -0.65 -4.24 19.24
CA LEU A 320 -1.16 -5.54 18.79
C LEU A 320 -0.03 -6.41 18.25
N ASN A 321 0.86 -5.86 17.41
CA ASN A 321 1.99 -6.60 16.85
C ASN A 321 2.95 -7.15 17.92
N ARG A 322 2.89 -6.62 19.15
CA ARG A 322 3.79 -6.96 20.25
C ARG A 322 3.14 -7.88 21.28
N MET A 323 1.83 -8.09 21.22
CA MET A 323 1.10 -8.95 22.14
C MET A 323 1.49 -10.43 21.96
N PRO A 324 1.53 -11.22 23.05
CA PRO A 324 1.93 -12.62 22.95
C PRO A 324 0.87 -13.41 22.19
N GLY A 325 1.30 -14.36 21.37
CA GLY A 325 0.39 -15.21 20.60
C GLY A 325 -0.20 -14.57 19.34
N VAL A 326 0.10 -13.29 19.08
CA VAL A 326 -0.32 -12.61 17.85
C VAL A 326 0.45 -13.18 16.64
N PRO A 327 -0.23 -13.66 15.58
CA PRO A 327 0.42 -14.21 14.40
C PRO A 327 1.34 -13.20 13.72
N GLY A 328 2.59 -13.63 13.46
CA GLY A 328 3.63 -12.78 12.88
C GLY A 328 4.12 -11.66 13.81
N GLY A 329 3.66 -11.62 15.07
CA GLY A 329 4.05 -10.63 16.05
C GLY A 329 5.50 -10.75 16.50
N THR A 330 5.98 -9.72 17.18
CA THR A 330 7.36 -9.64 17.71
C THR A 330 7.35 -9.50 19.24
N PRO A 331 8.32 -10.08 19.97
CA PRO A 331 8.28 -10.05 21.44
C PRO A 331 8.43 -8.62 22.01
N TYR A 332 7.80 -8.31 23.14
CA TYR A 332 7.82 -6.95 23.75
C TYR A 332 9.20 -6.37 24.08
N SER A 333 10.23 -7.22 24.19
CA SER A 333 11.57 -6.79 24.56
C SER A 333 12.08 -5.68 23.63
N ASN A 334 12.72 -4.68 24.22
CA ASN A 334 13.26 -3.54 23.50
C ASN A 334 14.30 -3.88 22.44
N LYS A 335 14.89 -5.07 22.53
CA LYS A 335 15.79 -5.59 21.50
C LYS A 335 15.10 -5.76 20.14
N PHE A 336 13.78 -5.77 20.11
CA PHE A 336 12.98 -5.90 18.89
C PHE A 336 12.27 -4.58 18.53
N GLU A 337 12.67 -3.43 19.08
CA GLU A 337 12.13 -2.15 18.64
C GLU A 337 12.45 -1.91 17.16
N LEU A 338 11.48 -1.35 16.45
CA LEU A 338 11.59 -1.07 15.02
C LEU A 338 11.16 0.37 14.78
N THR A 339 12.13 1.22 14.41
CA THR A 339 11.90 2.63 14.05
C THR A 339 11.25 2.72 12.66
N ASP A 340 10.71 3.90 12.33
CA ASP A 340 10.18 4.21 10.99
C ASP A 340 11.22 3.96 9.87
N MET A 341 12.48 4.35 10.11
CA MET A 341 13.57 4.17 9.16
C MET A 341 13.99 2.70 9.00
N ASN A 342 13.79 1.85 10.00
CA ASN A 342 14.12 0.42 9.91
C ASN A 342 12.92 -0.43 9.45
N ALA A 343 11.70 0.04 9.67
CA ALA A 343 10.49 -0.62 9.20
C ALA A 343 10.39 -0.55 7.66
N LEU A 344 9.68 -1.50 7.06
CA LEU A 344 9.41 -1.59 5.63
C LEU A 344 8.25 -0.71 5.12
N PRO A 345 7.13 -0.52 5.86
CA PRO A 345 5.90 -0.02 5.26
C PRO A 345 6.03 1.35 4.60
N ARG A 346 6.67 2.32 5.27
CA ARG A 346 6.62 3.72 4.84
C ARG A 346 7.90 4.48 5.10
N LEU A 347 8.43 5.11 4.05
CA LEU A 347 9.43 6.16 4.15
C LEU A 347 8.75 7.52 4.33
N VAL A 348 9.09 8.23 5.40
CA VAL A 348 8.57 9.57 5.71
C VAL A 348 9.73 10.47 6.13
N LYS A 349 9.77 11.70 5.62
CA LYS A 349 10.67 12.73 6.17
C LYS A 349 9.90 13.70 7.07
N TRP A 350 10.34 13.78 8.31
CA TRP A 350 9.92 14.77 9.30
C TRP A 350 10.87 15.96 9.34
N GLN A 351 10.33 17.16 9.15
CA GLN A 351 11.06 18.43 9.05
C GLN A 351 12.13 18.63 10.14
N PHE A 352 11.82 18.24 11.38
CA PHE A 352 12.69 18.44 12.55
C PHE A 352 13.82 17.40 12.68
N MET A 353 13.86 16.39 11.82
CA MET A 353 14.91 15.36 11.78
C MET A 353 15.77 15.44 10.50
N GLU A 354 15.43 16.35 9.57
CA GLU A 354 16.19 16.51 8.33
C GLU A 354 17.53 17.21 8.55
N GLY A 355 18.54 16.86 7.76
CA GLY A 355 19.83 17.55 7.83
C GLY A 355 20.93 16.87 7.05
N ASP A 356 22.18 17.18 7.42
CA ASP A 356 23.36 16.56 6.84
C ASP A 356 23.52 15.13 7.37
N ILE A 357 23.32 14.14 6.49
CA ILE A 357 23.42 12.72 6.83
C ILE A 357 24.82 12.37 7.36
N THR A 358 25.87 13.03 6.82
CA THR A 358 27.25 12.81 7.27
C THR A 358 27.49 13.32 8.70
N LYS A 359 26.55 14.10 9.24
CA LYS A 359 26.56 14.65 10.60
C LYS A 359 25.47 14.06 11.50
N GLY A 360 24.85 12.94 11.08
CA GLY A 360 23.93 12.17 11.91
C GLY A 360 22.44 12.40 11.67
N ALA A 361 22.04 13.18 10.66
CA ALA A 361 20.65 13.22 10.25
C ALA A 361 20.24 11.88 9.59
N PRO A 362 19.05 11.32 9.85
CA PRO A 362 18.57 10.10 9.19
C PRO A 362 18.37 10.27 7.68
N TYR A 363 18.11 11.50 7.21
CA TYR A 363 17.80 11.77 5.81
C TYR A 363 18.08 13.23 5.42
N PRO A 364 18.29 13.51 4.12
CA PRO A 364 18.64 14.85 3.66
C PRO A 364 17.42 15.78 3.70
N PRO A 365 17.61 17.10 3.61
CA PRO A 365 16.51 18.06 3.53
C PRO A 365 15.50 17.74 2.43
N CYS A 366 14.24 18.06 2.69
CA CYS A 366 13.14 17.98 1.74
C CYS A 366 13.39 18.92 0.57
N THR A 367 13.21 18.44 -0.65
CA THR A 367 13.34 19.26 -1.87
C THR A 367 11.99 19.82 -2.35
N GLY A 368 10.90 19.42 -1.70
CA GLY A 368 9.54 19.93 -1.92
C GLY A 368 9.12 20.93 -0.84
N ARG A 369 8.00 20.66 -0.16
CA ARG A 369 7.41 21.55 0.86
C ARG A 369 6.93 20.78 2.07
N TYR A 370 6.78 21.45 3.21
CA TYR A 370 6.26 20.83 4.42
C TYR A 370 4.76 21.05 4.59
N GLN A 371 4.05 20.00 5.00
CA GLN A 371 2.68 20.12 5.48
C GLN A 371 2.56 19.38 6.82
N ARG A 372 2.30 20.14 7.89
CA ARG A 372 2.24 19.61 9.27
C ARG A 372 3.53 18.84 9.64
N ALA A 373 4.68 19.46 9.40
CA ALA A 373 6.02 18.90 9.62
C ALA A 373 6.40 17.64 8.81
N VAL A 374 5.56 17.18 7.86
CA VAL A 374 5.89 16.09 6.94
C VAL A 374 6.30 16.67 5.58
N CYS A 375 7.40 16.19 5.01
CA CYS A 375 7.81 16.52 3.65
C CYS A 375 6.81 15.97 2.63
N ILE A 376 6.28 16.87 1.80
CA ILE A 376 5.72 16.54 0.51
C ILE A 376 6.90 16.52 -0.46
N TYR A 377 7.26 15.33 -0.94
CA TYR A 377 8.47 15.11 -1.73
C TYR A 377 8.48 15.92 -3.02
N GLY A 378 9.63 16.55 -3.29
CA GLY A 378 9.93 17.15 -4.58
C GLY A 378 10.73 16.19 -5.47
N VAL A 379 10.90 16.55 -6.74
CA VAL A 379 11.63 15.73 -7.71
C VAL A 379 13.09 15.49 -7.31
N GLY A 380 13.70 16.39 -6.53
CA GLY A 380 15.05 16.22 -6.01
C GLY A 380 15.19 15.14 -4.92
N ASP A 381 14.09 14.69 -4.32
CA ASP A 381 14.08 13.61 -3.33
C ASP A 381 14.12 12.22 -3.99
N VAL A 382 13.71 12.10 -5.26
CA VAL A 382 13.58 10.82 -5.99
C VAL A 382 14.87 9.97 -5.97
N PRO A 383 16.06 10.48 -6.31
CA PRO A 383 17.26 9.65 -6.35
C PRO A 383 17.65 9.10 -4.97
N TRP A 384 17.45 9.87 -3.90
CA TRP A 384 17.71 9.38 -2.54
C TRP A 384 16.64 8.37 -2.11
N MET A 385 15.38 8.66 -2.41
CA MET A 385 14.23 7.83 -2.06
C MET A 385 14.31 6.43 -2.67
N LEU A 386 14.68 6.32 -3.95
CA LEU A 386 14.80 5.03 -4.66
C LEU A 386 15.84 4.09 -4.05
N ARG A 387 16.79 4.62 -3.27
CA ARG A 387 17.83 3.83 -2.57
C ARG A 387 17.38 3.28 -1.21
N GLN A 388 16.23 3.72 -0.69
CA GLN A 388 15.74 3.25 0.61
C GLN A 388 15.07 1.88 0.48
N HIS A 389 15.04 1.07 1.54
CA HIS A 389 14.44 -0.27 1.51
C HIS A 389 12.92 -0.28 1.63
N HIS A 390 12.30 0.83 2.03
CA HIS A 390 10.85 0.92 2.22
C HIS A 390 10.08 0.56 0.95
N LEU A 391 8.84 0.10 1.13
CA LEU A 391 7.97 -0.32 0.03
C LEU A 391 7.31 0.88 -0.65
N LEU A 392 6.83 1.83 0.16
CA LEU A 392 6.17 3.04 -0.28
C LEU A 392 6.72 4.26 0.50
N ALA A 393 6.46 5.46 -0.01
CA ALA A 393 6.83 6.72 0.63
C ALA A 393 5.62 7.66 0.81
N ASN A 394 5.72 8.57 1.79
CA ASN A 394 4.70 9.58 2.12
C ASN A 394 5.39 10.93 2.42
N LYS A 395 4.99 12.08 1.83
CA LYS A 395 3.78 12.35 1.03
C LYS A 395 4.12 12.79 -0.39
N PHE A 396 3.18 12.57 -1.30
CA PHE A 396 3.21 13.11 -2.66
C PHE A 396 1.99 13.97 -2.94
N ASP A 397 2.20 14.99 -3.75
CA ASP A 397 1.17 15.90 -4.20
C ASP A 397 1.47 16.38 -5.63
N PRO A 398 0.75 15.88 -6.66
CA PRO A 398 0.96 16.31 -8.04
C PRO A 398 0.71 17.81 -8.27
N ASP A 399 -0.11 18.46 -7.44
CA ASP A 399 -0.34 19.91 -7.53
C ASP A 399 0.88 20.70 -7.00
N MET A 400 1.77 20.05 -6.24
CA MET A 400 3.01 20.62 -5.72
C MET A 400 4.19 20.27 -6.63
N ASP A 401 4.42 18.98 -6.86
CA ASP A 401 5.50 18.47 -7.71
C ASP A 401 5.07 17.16 -8.40
N ASP A 402 4.43 17.31 -9.56
CA ASP A 402 4.07 16.17 -10.42
C ASP A 402 5.29 15.45 -11.01
N ALA A 403 6.44 16.12 -11.14
CA ALA A 403 7.64 15.52 -11.69
C ALA A 403 8.16 14.39 -10.79
N ALA A 404 8.06 14.54 -9.47
CA ALA A 404 8.40 13.49 -8.51
C ALA A 404 7.57 12.22 -8.76
N VAL A 405 6.24 12.36 -8.85
CA VAL A 405 5.32 11.22 -9.07
C VAL A 405 5.53 10.62 -10.47
N GLN A 406 5.63 11.47 -11.49
CA GLN A 406 5.85 11.05 -12.88
C GLN A 406 7.15 10.26 -13.05
N CYS A 407 8.23 10.66 -12.38
CA CYS A 407 9.50 9.96 -12.48
C CYS A 407 9.51 8.64 -11.73
N LEU A 408 8.84 8.54 -10.58
CA LEU A 408 8.63 7.25 -9.91
C LEU A 408 7.78 6.31 -10.78
N GLU A 409 6.71 6.79 -11.40
CA GLU A 409 5.88 6.02 -12.32
C GLU A 409 6.68 5.43 -13.48
N GLN A 410 7.45 6.27 -14.17
CA GLN A 410 8.27 5.83 -15.31
C GLN A 410 9.37 4.85 -14.87
N TYR A 411 10.06 5.17 -13.78
CA TYR A 411 11.14 4.35 -13.26
C TYR A 411 10.63 2.96 -12.85
N LEU A 412 9.57 2.90 -12.05
CA LEU A 412 9.00 1.63 -11.58
C LEU A 412 8.35 0.84 -12.71
N ARG A 413 7.65 1.50 -13.65
CA ARG A 413 7.07 0.85 -14.82
C ARG A 413 8.16 0.20 -15.68
N HIS A 414 9.21 0.94 -16.01
CA HIS A 414 10.32 0.41 -16.80
C HIS A 414 11.02 -0.73 -16.07
N LYS A 415 11.29 -0.56 -14.77
CA LYS A 415 11.91 -1.60 -13.94
C LYS A 415 11.09 -2.87 -13.88
N ALA A 416 9.76 -2.77 -13.76
CA ALA A 416 8.86 -3.92 -13.74
C ALA A 416 8.83 -4.66 -15.08
N LEU A 417 8.77 -3.94 -16.21
CA LEU A 417 8.71 -4.54 -17.54
C LEU A 417 10.04 -5.17 -17.96
N TYR A 418 11.18 -4.50 -17.72
CA TYR A 418 12.47 -4.91 -18.27
C TYR A 418 13.42 -5.56 -17.25
N GLY A 419 13.07 -5.55 -15.96
CA GLY A 419 13.92 -6.11 -14.89
C GLY A 419 15.22 -5.33 -14.65
N ARG A 420 15.30 -4.07 -15.12
CA ARG A 420 16.47 -3.19 -15.00
C ARG A 420 16.06 -1.75 -14.76
N GLU A 421 16.93 -0.99 -14.12
CA GLU A 421 16.72 0.44 -13.85
C GLU A 421 16.61 1.27 -15.15
N LEU A 422 15.91 2.41 -15.06
CA LEU A 422 15.58 3.30 -16.18
C LEU A 422 16.75 4.16 -16.68
#